data_AF-D6SUF6-F1
#
_entry.id   AF-D6SUF6-F1
#
_cell.length_a   1.000
_cell.length_b   1.000
_cell.length_c   1.000
_cell.angle_alpha   90.00
_cell.angle_beta   90.00
_cell.angle_gamma   90.00
#
_symmetry.space_group_name_H-M   'P 1'
#
loop_
_entity.id
_entity.type
_entity.pdbx_description
1 polymer ?
#
loop_
_entity_poly.entity_id
_entity_poly.type
_entity_poly.pdbx_seq_one_letter_code
_entity_poly.pdbx_strand_id
1 'polypeptide(L)'
;MTLQENNFKSRICLGYTSYRLETLPFVQSKMQHYDCIVLEEPPTPGFDEMLKGEMQVHDYLMLTEFGFPGFAEKQCLLLQQMYGMGKTILQVEPFVEELIGLHEFFAAEGRPDQIRPETRAGMVYDCERRWSDKLMKFYQVSGANRDFSYLVKAVKNFARADAEKGRLRDKMRARALEDILPGYQSVYVEAGYIHFFLAALLFARKPPFSRLETFYSLQDFFRERLGRRQVLGPGDVLTLLYTWMPEYGGPRADLLAARSLIYNKIVRKDEILEETDRFPHSRNELKAVQLAGSLDYEECKDVYREIRGLETREAMESVEVWVERKRQ
;
A
#
# COMPACT_ATOMS: atom_id res chain seq x y z
N MET A 1 -0.91 28.36 -29.65
CA MET A 1 -2.35 27.98 -29.62
C MET A 1 -2.63 27.38 -28.26
N THR A 2 -3.18 28.21 -27.37
CA THR A 2 -3.52 27.92 -25.99
C THR A 2 -4.71 26.95 -25.98
N LEU A 3 -4.47 25.70 -25.55
CA LEU A 3 -5.56 24.76 -25.27
C LEU A 3 -6.36 25.35 -24.12
N GLN A 4 -7.63 25.68 -24.39
CA GLN A 4 -8.58 26.18 -23.41
C GLN A 4 -8.70 25.19 -22.25
N GLU A 5 -8.10 25.54 -21.11
CA GLU A 5 -8.55 25.11 -19.81
C GLU A 5 -9.95 25.70 -19.61
N ASN A 6 -11.02 24.92 -19.83
CA ASN A 6 -12.35 25.07 -19.21
C ASN A 6 -13.41 24.21 -19.91
N ASN A 7 -13.49 22.92 -19.58
CA ASN A 7 -14.75 22.16 -19.78
C ASN A 7 -14.87 20.87 -18.94
N PHE A 8 -14.11 20.72 -17.84
CA PHE A 8 -14.29 19.58 -16.95
C PHE A 8 -15.33 19.91 -15.87
N LYS A 9 -16.36 19.06 -15.71
CA LYS A 9 -17.41 19.20 -14.68
C LYS A 9 -16.96 18.75 -13.29
N SER A 10 -15.91 17.93 -13.22
CA SER A 10 -15.32 17.55 -11.94
C SER A 10 -13.85 17.14 -12.07
N ARG A 11 -13.08 17.30 -10.99
CA ARG A 11 -11.65 16.95 -10.89
C ARG A 11 -11.46 15.83 -9.89
N ILE A 12 -10.77 14.78 -10.30
CA ILE A 12 -10.45 13.63 -9.45
C ILE A 12 -8.93 13.53 -9.37
N CYS A 13 -8.40 13.49 -8.16
CA CYS A 13 -6.99 13.24 -7.91
C CYS A 13 -6.84 11.92 -7.18
N LEU A 14 -6.19 10.95 -7.82
CA LEU A 14 -5.71 9.76 -7.14
C LEU A 14 -4.35 10.08 -6.51
N GLY A 15 -4.32 10.24 -5.20
CA GLY A 15 -3.13 10.56 -4.43
C GLY A 15 -2.45 9.32 -3.92
N TYR A 16 -1.31 8.98 -4.53
CA TYR A 16 -0.46 7.91 -4.07
C TYR A 16 0.39 8.36 -2.88
N THR A 17 0.12 7.75 -1.72
CA THR A 17 0.76 8.06 -0.44
C THR A 17 1.35 6.79 0.16
N SER A 18 2.33 6.98 1.05
CA SER A 18 2.79 5.93 1.95
C SER A 18 2.45 6.37 3.37
N TYR A 19 2.17 5.44 4.27
CA TYR A 19 1.88 5.69 5.68
C TYR A 19 3.16 6.09 6.44
N ARG A 20 3.81 7.18 6.05
CA ARG A 20 5.06 7.71 6.60
C ARG A 20 4.89 9.19 6.93
N LEU A 21 5.38 9.63 8.09
CA LEU A 21 5.26 11.02 8.55
C LEU A 21 5.75 12.04 7.51
N GLU A 22 6.86 11.72 6.84
CA GLU A 22 7.48 12.55 5.80
C GLU A 22 6.57 12.85 4.59
N THR A 23 5.49 12.09 4.37
CA THR A 23 4.53 12.38 3.29
C THR A 23 3.49 13.42 3.65
N LEU A 24 3.16 13.56 4.94
CA LEU A 24 2.00 14.34 5.40
C LEU A 24 2.01 15.80 4.92
N PRO A 25 3.13 16.55 4.93
CA PRO A 25 3.13 17.93 4.44
C PRO A 25 2.74 18.06 2.96
N PHE A 26 3.16 17.10 2.12
CA PHE A 26 2.84 17.10 0.70
C PHE A 26 1.38 16.70 0.46
N VAL A 27 0.89 15.72 1.23
CA VAL A 27 -0.50 15.28 1.20
C VAL A 27 -1.44 16.41 1.63
N GLN A 28 -1.13 17.10 2.73
CA GLN A 28 -1.86 18.29 3.21
C GLN A 28 -1.94 19.37 2.12
N SER A 29 -0.79 19.72 1.54
CA SER A 29 -0.69 20.74 0.49
C SER A 29 -1.50 20.36 -0.75
N LYS A 30 -1.69 19.06 -1.02
CA LYS A 30 -2.54 18.61 -2.13
C LYS A 30 -4.02 18.59 -1.75
N MET A 31 -4.37 18.04 -0.59
CA MET A 31 -5.75 17.86 -0.11
C MET A 31 -6.53 19.17 -0.01
N GLN A 32 -5.89 20.28 0.41
CA GLN A 32 -6.54 21.60 0.54
C GLN A 32 -7.22 22.10 -0.76
N HIS A 33 -6.80 21.59 -1.92
CA HIS A 33 -7.32 21.98 -3.23
C HIS A 33 -8.56 21.18 -3.69
N TYR A 34 -9.05 20.23 -2.89
CA TYR A 34 -10.21 19.40 -3.20
C TYR A 34 -11.32 19.64 -2.19
N ASP A 35 -12.57 19.43 -2.58
CA ASP A 35 -13.75 19.64 -1.72
C ASP A 35 -14.04 18.40 -0.87
N CYS A 36 -13.83 17.22 -1.46
CA CYS A 36 -13.96 15.93 -0.81
C CYS A 36 -12.61 15.21 -0.74
N ILE A 37 -12.33 14.59 0.40
CA ILE A 37 -11.18 13.74 0.65
C ILE A 37 -11.71 12.34 0.96
N VAL A 38 -11.29 11.34 0.20
CA VAL A 38 -11.66 9.94 0.38
C VAL A 38 -10.45 9.16 0.82
N LEU A 39 -10.48 8.63 2.04
CA LEU A 39 -9.38 7.92 2.69
C LEU A 39 -9.35 6.43 2.28
N GLU A 40 -8.17 5.82 2.34
CA GLU A 40 -8.00 4.36 2.19
C GLU A 40 -8.17 3.67 3.55
N GLU A 41 -9.34 3.85 4.15
CA GLU A 41 -9.69 3.30 5.46
C GLU A 41 -11.16 2.86 5.48
N PRO A 42 -11.51 1.79 6.22
CA PRO A 42 -12.89 1.43 6.44
C PRO A 42 -13.55 2.45 7.38
N PRO A 43 -14.89 2.59 7.37
CA PRO A 43 -15.58 3.37 8.38
C PRO A 43 -15.24 2.87 9.80
N THR A 44 -14.84 3.79 10.66
CA THR A 44 -14.50 3.49 12.07
C THR A 44 -15.40 4.25 13.04
N PRO A 45 -15.88 3.62 14.12
CA PRO A 45 -16.63 4.31 15.17
C PRO A 45 -15.86 5.50 15.74
N GLY A 46 -16.54 6.62 16.01
CA GLY A 46 -15.91 7.81 16.58
C GLY A 46 -15.20 8.72 15.58
N PHE A 47 -15.15 8.37 14.28
CA PHE A 47 -14.46 9.16 13.27
C PHE A 47 -15.05 10.57 13.12
N ASP A 48 -16.38 10.69 13.05
CA ASP A 48 -17.06 11.99 12.91
C ASP A 48 -16.87 12.87 14.15
N GLU A 49 -16.98 12.29 15.35
CA GLU A 49 -16.71 12.95 16.62
C GLU A 49 -15.25 13.42 16.69
N MET A 50 -14.31 12.59 16.22
CA MET A 50 -12.90 12.96 16.12
C MET A 50 -12.71 14.12 15.16
N LEU A 51 -13.28 14.09 13.94
CA LEU A 51 -13.16 15.19 12.99
C LEU A 51 -13.71 16.53 13.52
N LYS A 52 -14.80 16.48 14.30
CA LYS A 52 -15.41 17.65 14.94
C LYS A 52 -14.65 18.15 16.18
N GLY A 53 -13.71 17.35 16.70
CA GLY A 53 -13.01 17.63 17.96
C GLY A 53 -13.85 17.32 19.21
N GLU A 54 -14.94 16.57 19.06
CA GLU A 54 -15.81 16.09 20.15
C GLU A 54 -15.19 14.87 20.85
N MET A 55 -14.34 14.11 20.15
CA MET A 55 -13.50 13.03 20.68
C MET A 55 -12.03 13.42 20.53
N GLN A 56 -11.21 13.16 21.55
CA GLN A 56 -9.76 13.40 21.45
C GLN A 56 -9.14 12.40 20.46
N VAL A 57 -8.15 12.85 19.69
CA VAL A 57 -7.44 11.99 18.73
C VAL A 57 -6.88 10.76 19.43
N HIS A 58 -6.31 10.92 20.63
CA HIS A 58 -5.80 9.78 21.40
C HIS A 58 -6.89 8.74 21.70
N ASP A 59 -8.06 9.17 22.15
CA ASP A 59 -9.18 8.27 22.48
C ASP A 59 -9.68 7.53 21.24
N TYR A 60 -9.79 8.25 20.11
CA TYR A 60 -10.14 7.64 18.82
C TYR A 60 -9.12 6.58 18.38
N LEU A 61 -7.83 6.88 18.50
CA LEU A 61 -6.76 5.94 18.14
C LEU A 61 -6.72 4.70 19.04
N MET A 62 -7.25 4.76 20.27
CA MET A 62 -7.37 3.59 21.14
C MET A 62 -8.47 2.61 20.70
N LEU A 63 -9.38 3.03 19.81
CA LEU A 63 -10.46 2.18 19.31
C LEU A 63 -9.99 1.22 18.20
N THR A 64 -8.84 1.49 17.58
CA THR A 64 -8.32 0.72 16.44
C THR A 64 -6.82 0.52 16.57
N GLU A 65 -6.31 -0.67 16.25
CA GLU A 65 -4.87 -0.92 16.23
C GLU A 65 -4.24 -0.39 14.92
N PHE A 66 -3.56 0.76 15.00
CA PHE A 66 -2.81 1.32 13.87
C PHE A 66 -1.36 0.82 13.86
N GLY A 67 -0.89 0.35 12.70
CA GLY A 67 0.50 -0.12 12.53
C GLY A 67 1.58 0.96 12.62
N PHE A 68 1.20 2.24 12.51
CA PHE A 68 2.08 3.41 12.57
C PHE A 68 1.42 4.50 13.45
N PRO A 69 1.52 4.40 14.78
CA PRO A 69 0.77 5.26 15.70
C PRO A 69 1.13 6.73 15.57
N GLY A 70 2.41 7.07 15.36
CA GLY A 70 2.83 8.45 15.18
C GLY A 70 2.26 9.07 13.91
N PHE A 71 2.29 8.33 12.81
CA PHE A 71 1.64 8.70 11.55
C PHE A 71 0.13 8.89 11.74
N ALA A 72 -0.56 7.93 12.35
CA ALA A 72 -2.00 7.96 12.52
C ALA A 72 -2.45 9.18 13.34
N GLU A 73 -1.73 9.52 14.42
CA GLU A 73 -1.98 10.73 15.21
C GLU A 73 -1.84 12.00 14.36
N LYS A 74 -0.74 12.16 13.64
CA LYS A 74 -0.51 13.34 12.81
C LYS A 74 -1.48 13.43 11.64
N GLN A 75 -1.90 12.30 11.08
CA GLN A 75 -2.92 12.24 10.05
C GLN A 75 -4.28 12.68 10.61
N CYS A 76 -4.71 12.20 11.77
CA CYS A 76 -5.97 12.62 12.40
C CYS A 76 -6.01 14.14 12.63
N LEU A 77 -4.92 14.73 13.15
CA LEU A 77 -4.80 16.18 13.34
C LEU A 77 -4.89 16.95 12.00
N LEU A 78 -4.26 16.44 10.95
CA LEU A 78 -4.37 17.00 9.60
C LEU A 78 -5.82 16.93 9.10
N LEU A 79 -6.51 15.81 9.31
CA LEU A 79 -7.90 15.62 8.90
C LEU A 79 -8.85 16.55 9.65
N GLN A 80 -8.68 16.75 10.96
CA GLN A 80 -9.40 17.77 11.72
C GLN A 80 -9.21 19.17 11.12
N GLN A 81 -7.97 19.52 10.74
CA GLN A 81 -7.70 20.80 10.07
C GLN A 81 -8.44 20.90 8.73
N MET A 82 -8.39 19.86 7.89
CA MET A 82 -9.12 19.84 6.62
C MET A 82 -10.64 19.96 6.85
N TYR A 83 -11.19 19.24 7.83
CA TYR A 83 -12.60 19.33 8.18
C TYR A 83 -12.99 20.73 8.63
N GLY A 84 -12.17 21.37 9.47
CA GLY A 84 -12.35 22.77 9.90
C GLY A 84 -12.28 23.80 8.75
N MET A 85 -11.64 23.44 7.63
CA MET A 85 -11.65 24.23 6.38
C MET A 85 -12.90 23.98 5.51
N GLY A 86 -13.88 23.22 6.02
CA GLY A 86 -15.13 22.90 5.32
C GLY A 86 -15.01 21.76 4.31
N LYS A 87 -13.97 20.93 4.40
CA LYS A 87 -13.80 19.76 3.52
C LYS A 87 -14.70 18.62 3.98
N THR A 88 -15.28 17.88 3.04
CA THR A 88 -15.90 16.59 3.34
C THR A 88 -14.82 15.51 3.39
N ILE A 89 -14.83 14.67 4.41
CA ILE A 89 -13.86 13.58 4.59
C ILE A 89 -14.63 12.28 4.73
N LEU A 90 -14.32 11.30 3.90
CA LEU A 90 -15.02 10.02 3.82
C LEU A 90 -14.02 8.86 3.95
N GLN A 91 -14.35 7.87 4.77
CA GLN A 91 -13.64 6.59 4.83
C GLN A 91 -14.29 5.62 3.84
N VAL A 92 -13.53 5.17 2.84
CA VAL A 92 -14.06 4.30 1.77
C VAL A 92 -13.07 3.18 1.48
N GLU A 93 -13.20 2.08 2.22
CA GLU A 93 -12.47 0.84 1.98
C GLU A 93 -13.40 -0.38 2.14
N PRO A 94 -14.24 -0.65 1.12
CA PRO A 94 -15.30 -1.66 1.25
C PRO A 94 -14.79 -3.09 1.43
N PHE A 95 -13.56 -3.40 0.98
CA PHE A 95 -12.99 -4.73 1.20
C PHE A 95 -12.71 -4.96 2.68
N VAL A 96 -12.11 -3.97 3.36
CA VAL A 96 -11.78 -4.08 4.78
C VAL A 96 -13.03 -3.98 5.63
N GLU A 97 -14.02 -3.16 5.24
CA GLU A 97 -15.34 -3.12 5.89
C GLU A 97 -16.02 -4.50 5.90
N GLU A 98 -16.08 -5.18 4.76
CA GLU A 98 -16.64 -6.54 4.67
C GLU A 98 -15.78 -7.55 5.45
N LEU A 99 -14.46 -7.37 5.50
CA LEU A 99 -13.56 -8.22 6.30
C LEU A 99 -13.81 -8.07 7.81
N ILE A 100 -14.02 -6.84 8.30
CA ILE A 100 -14.41 -6.56 9.68
C ILE A 100 -15.73 -7.26 10.00
N GLY A 101 -16.74 -7.11 9.12
CA GLY A 101 -18.03 -7.79 9.29
C GLY A 101 -17.92 -9.32 9.31
N LEU A 102 -17.00 -9.90 8.53
CA LEU A 102 -16.69 -11.34 8.60
C LEU A 102 -16.07 -11.74 9.94
N HIS A 103 -15.18 -10.92 10.52
CA HIS A 103 -14.61 -11.18 11.84
C HIS A 103 -15.68 -11.14 12.93
N GLU A 104 -16.59 -10.17 12.90
CA GLU A 104 -17.73 -10.08 13.82
C GLU A 104 -18.67 -11.28 13.67
N PHE A 105 -18.95 -11.68 12.42
CA PHE A 105 -19.75 -12.86 12.12
C PHE A 105 -19.16 -14.13 12.75
N PHE A 106 -17.85 -14.35 12.63
CA PHE A 106 -17.18 -15.50 13.27
C PHE A 106 -17.12 -15.37 14.80
N ALA A 107 -16.95 -14.17 15.34
CA ALA A 107 -16.98 -13.92 16.78
C ALA A 107 -18.37 -14.23 17.38
N ALA A 108 -19.43 -14.06 16.60
CA ALA A 108 -20.80 -14.43 16.95
C ALA A 108 -21.15 -15.90 16.62
N GLU A 109 -20.16 -16.81 16.63
CA GLU A 109 -20.30 -18.25 16.36
C GLU A 109 -20.76 -18.61 14.93
N GLY A 110 -20.68 -17.66 13.99
CA GLY A 110 -20.90 -17.91 12.57
C GLY A 110 -19.93 -18.96 12.01
N ARG A 111 -20.37 -19.69 10.98
CA ARG A 111 -19.60 -20.78 10.37
C ARG A 111 -19.32 -20.52 8.89
N PRO A 112 -18.19 -21.00 8.34
CA PRO A 112 -17.85 -20.80 6.94
C PRO A 112 -18.90 -21.27 5.93
N ASP A 113 -19.61 -22.37 6.22
CA ASP A 113 -20.64 -22.95 5.36
C ASP A 113 -21.91 -22.09 5.26
N GLN A 114 -22.05 -21.08 6.12
CA GLN A 114 -23.14 -20.12 6.09
C GLN A 114 -22.83 -18.89 5.21
N ILE A 115 -21.58 -18.73 4.78
CA ILE A 115 -21.15 -17.62 3.91
C ILE A 115 -21.48 -17.98 2.46
N ARG A 116 -22.31 -17.15 1.82
CA ARG A 116 -22.74 -17.35 0.42
C ARG A 116 -21.68 -16.82 -0.56
N PRO A 117 -21.08 -17.65 -1.42
CA PRO A 117 -19.95 -17.25 -2.28
C PRO A 117 -20.24 -16.09 -3.25
N GLU A 118 -21.49 -15.93 -3.67
CA GLU A 118 -21.94 -14.91 -4.62
C GLU A 118 -22.13 -13.51 -4.00
N THR A 119 -22.05 -13.40 -2.67
CA THR A 119 -22.17 -12.13 -1.94
C THR A 119 -20.82 -11.41 -1.85
N ARG A 120 -20.83 -10.10 -1.52
CA ARG A 120 -19.59 -9.35 -1.27
C ARG A 120 -18.76 -10.01 -0.16
N ALA A 121 -19.39 -10.34 0.97
CA ALA A 121 -18.79 -11.10 2.06
C ALA A 121 -18.20 -12.44 1.57
N GLY A 122 -18.91 -13.19 0.72
CA GLY A 122 -18.41 -14.43 0.13
C GLY A 122 -17.15 -14.24 -0.70
N MET A 123 -17.14 -13.24 -1.57
CA MET A 123 -15.97 -12.91 -2.41
C MET A 123 -14.76 -12.50 -1.56
N VAL A 124 -14.97 -11.67 -0.53
CA VAL A 124 -13.91 -11.23 0.40
C VAL A 124 -13.39 -12.40 1.21
N TYR A 125 -14.28 -13.23 1.79
CA TYR A 125 -13.90 -14.42 2.55
C TYR A 125 -13.03 -15.37 1.73
N ASP A 126 -13.46 -15.71 0.52
CA ASP A 126 -12.74 -16.65 -0.34
C ASP A 126 -11.38 -16.11 -0.77
N CYS A 127 -11.31 -14.81 -1.06
CA CYS A 127 -10.06 -14.13 -1.39
C CYS A 127 -9.10 -14.11 -0.20
N GLU A 128 -9.59 -13.73 0.98
CA GLU A 128 -8.79 -13.67 2.21
C GLU A 128 -8.26 -15.05 2.58
N ARG A 129 -9.12 -16.08 2.54
CA ARG A 129 -8.73 -17.47 2.82
C ARG A 129 -7.60 -17.94 1.89
N ARG A 130 -7.68 -17.65 0.59
CA ARG A 130 -6.62 -17.98 -0.37
C ARG A 130 -5.33 -17.24 -0.06
N TRP A 131 -5.42 -15.95 0.25
CA TRP A 131 -4.28 -15.12 0.60
C TRP A 131 -3.58 -15.62 1.88
N SER A 132 -4.33 -15.87 2.95
CA SER A 132 -3.81 -16.41 4.22
C SER A 132 -3.17 -17.79 4.05
N ASP A 133 -3.75 -18.68 3.23
CA ASP A 133 -3.13 -19.97 2.89
C ASP A 133 -1.74 -19.79 2.26
N LYS A 134 -1.57 -18.83 1.34
CA LYS A 134 -0.26 -18.58 0.73
C LYS A 134 0.72 -17.94 1.69
N LEU A 135 0.26 -17.03 2.54
CA LEU A 135 1.08 -16.39 3.56
C LEU A 135 1.62 -17.44 4.57
N MET A 136 0.75 -18.30 5.07
CA MET A 136 1.15 -19.36 6.00
C MET A 136 2.15 -20.33 5.37
N LYS A 137 1.94 -20.72 4.10
CA LYS A 137 2.90 -21.55 3.35
C LYS A 137 4.25 -20.85 3.18
N PHE A 138 4.27 -19.55 2.94
CA PHE A 138 5.50 -18.77 2.87
C PHE A 138 6.29 -18.82 4.19
N TYR A 139 5.63 -18.61 5.33
CA TYR A 139 6.30 -18.69 6.64
C TYR A 139 6.80 -20.10 6.96
N GLN A 140 5.99 -21.13 6.68
CA GLN A 140 6.38 -22.53 6.86
C GLN A 140 7.63 -22.90 6.05
N VAL A 141 7.73 -22.41 4.81
CA VAL A 141 8.90 -22.65 3.95
C VAL A 141 10.10 -21.83 4.39
N SER A 142 9.90 -20.59 4.85
CA SER A 142 10.99 -19.71 5.31
C SER A 142 11.65 -20.21 6.59
N GLY A 143 10.88 -20.83 7.50
CA GLY A 143 11.42 -21.44 8.72
C GLY A 143 12.05 -22.83 8.51
N ALA A 144 11.86 -23.45 7.35
CA ALA A 144 12.44 -24.76 7.04
C ALA A 144 13.81 -24.60 6.37
N ASN A 145 14.77 -25.48 6.68
CA ASN A 145 16.06 -25.53 5.97
C ASN A 145 15.89 -26.17 4.58
N ARG A 146 15.10 -25.53 3.71
CA ARG A 146 14.81 -25.94 2.34
C ARG A 146 15.71 -25.20 1.35
N ASP A 147 15.78 -25.73 0.14
CA ASP A 147 16.47 -25.06 -0.96
C ASP A 147 15.81 -23.70 -1.29
N PHE A 148 16.64 -22.71 -1.65
CA PHE A 148 16.26 -21.33 -1.91
C PHE A 148 15.18 -21.23 -3.00
N SER A 149 15.22 -22.12 -3.99
CA SER A 149 14.22 -22.20 -5.06
C SER A 149 12.79 -22.40 -4.53
N TYR A 150 12.61 -23.13 -3.42
CA TYR A 150 11.31 -23.29 -2.78
C TYR A 150 10.82 -22.01 -2.12
N LEU A 151 11.72 -21.23 -1.50
CA LEU A 151 11.38 -19.92 -0.94
C LEU A 151 10.93 -18.98 -2.06
N VAL A 152 11.69 -18.89 -3.15
CA VAL A 152 11.32 -18.08 -4.33
C VAL A 152 9.94 -18.49 -4.86
N LYS A 153 9.67 -19.79 -4.99
CA LYS A 153 8.36 -20.28 -5.41
C LYS A 153 7.24 -19.89 -4.44
N ALA A 154 7.49 -19.95 -3.13
CA ALA A 154 6.53 -19.55 -2.11
C ALA A 154 6.22 -18.04 -2.20
N VAL A 155 7.25 -17.21 -2.35
CA VAL A 155 7.11 -15.75 -2.57
C VAL A 155 6.28 -15.46 -3.82
N LYS A 156 6.55 -16.12 -4.94
CA LYS A 156 5.76 -15.94 -6.18
C LYS A 156 4.29 -16.30 -5.97
N ASN A 157 4.01 -17.40 -5.28
CA ASN A 157 2.65 -17.83 -5.01
C ASN A 157 1.92 -16.85 -4.08
N PHE A 158 2.62 -16.33 -3.07
CA PHE A 158 2.07 -15.29 -2.19
C PHE A 158 1.78 -14.00 -2.98
N ALA A 159 2.74 -13.49 -3.75
CA ALA A 159 2.56 -12.28 -4.55
C ALA A 159 1.41 -12.40 -5.58
N ARG A 160 1.12 -13.61 -6.10
CA ARG A 160 -0.06 -13.84 -6.95
C ARG A 160 -1.37 -13.69 -6.18
N ALA A 161 -1.45 -14.28 -4.99
CA ALA A 161 -2.63 -14.15 -4.14
C ALA A 161 -2.80 -12.70 -3.65
N ASP A 162 -1.70 -12.01 -3.37
CA ASP A 162 -1.68 -10.60 -3.00
C ASP A 162 -2.18 -9.70 -4.15
N ALA A 163 -1.75 -9.97 -5.38
CA ALA A 163 -2.25 -9.29 -6.57
C ALA A 163 -3.75 -9.56 -6.83
N GLU A 164 -4.22 -10.79 -6.57
CA GLU A 164 -5.65 -11.13 -6.64
C GLU A 164 -6.48 -10.34 -5.64
N LYS A 165 -6.02 -10.29 -4.38
CA LYS A 165 -6.62 -9.49 -3.30
C LYS A 165 -6.64 -8.01 -3.65
N GLY A 166 -5.51 -7.46 -4.10
CA GLY A 166 -5.40 -6.08 -4.56
C GLY A 166 -6.37 -5.73 -5.69
N ARG A 167 -6.55 -6.61 -6.68
CA ARG A 167 -7.53 -6.41 -7.76
C ARG A 167 -8.98 -6.40 -7.24
N LEU A 168 -9.32 -7.28 -6.29
CA LEU A 168 -10.66 -7.31 -5.72
C LEU A 168 -10.93 -6.03 -4.92
N ARG A 169 -9.97 -5.65 -4.06
CA ARG A 169 -10.00 -4.41 -3.27
C ARG A 169 -10.20 -3.18 -4.16
N ASP A 170 -9.39 -3.04 -5.21
CA ASP A 170 -9.50 -1.94 -6.18
C ASP A 170 -10.84 -1.93 -6.93
N LYS A 171 -11.40 -3.09 -7.28
CA LYS A 171 -12.72 -3.18 -7.92
C LYS A 171 -13.84 -2.72 -7.00
N MET A 172 -13.82 -3.16 -5.74
CA MET A 172 -14.82 -2.78 -4.75
C MET A 172 -14.74 -1.27 -4.45
N ARG A 173 -13.53 -0.75 -4.27
CA ARG A 173 -13.30 0.68 -4.02
C ARG A 173 -13.66 1.55 -5.21
N ALA A 174 -13.28 1.15 -6.43
CA ALA A 174 -13.69 1.85 -7.65
C ALA A 174 -15.22 1.90 -7.80
N ARG A 175 -15.94 0.82 -7.43
CA ARG A 175 -17.40 0.77 -7.46
C ARG A 175 -18.02 1.70 -6.42
N ALA A 176 -17.53 1.71 -5.18
CA ALA A 176 -18.03 2.62 -4.15
C ALA A 176 -17.82 4.10 -4.52
N LEU A 177 -16.71 4.41 -5.20
CA LEU A 177 -16.44 5.77 -5.69
C LEU A 177 -17.42 6.21 -6.79
N GLU A 178 -18.06 5.31 -7.55
CA GLU A 178 -19.05 5.69 -8.58
C GLU A 178 -20.22 6.49 -7.99
N ASP A 179 -20.62 6.19 -6.75
CA ASP A 179 -21.73 6.86 -6.07
C ASP A 179 -21.31 8.20 -5.43
N ILE A 180 -20.03 8.35 -5.10
CA ILE A 180 -19.49 9.54 -4.41
C ILE A 180 -19.11 10.63 -5.41
N LEU A 181 -18.39 10.26 -6.47
CA LEU A 181 -17.78 11.22 -7.41
C LEU A 181 -18.76 12.24 -8.02
N PRO A 182 -20.02 11.89 -8.38
CA PRO A 182 -20.98 12.86 -8.91
C PRO A 182 -21.41 13.96 -7.94
N GLY A 183 -21.26 13.74 -6.62
CA GLY A 183 -21.67 14.67 -5.58
C GLY A 183 -20.74 15.87 -5.38
N TYR A 184 -19.55 15.86 -6.00
CA TYR A 184 -18.49 16.84 -5.72
C TYR A 184 -17.85 17.40 -6.98
N GLN A 185 -17.47 18.68 -6.93
CA GLN A 185 -16.71 19.34 -8.00
C GLN A 185 -15.24 18.87 -8.03
N SER A 186 -14.67 18.59 -6.85
CA SER A 186 -13.31 18.09 -6.75
C SER A 186 -13.14 17.06 -5.64
N VAL A 187 -12.53 15.91 -5.98
CA VAL A 187 -12.31 14.78 -5.06
C VAL A 187 -10.84 14.35 -5.05
N TYR A 188 -10.24 14.30 -3.87
CA TYR A 188 -8.98 13.62 -3.60
C TYR A 188 -9.27 12.21 -3.10
N VAL A 189 -8.71 11.19 -3.76
CA VAL A 189 -8.81 9.78 -3.36
C VAL A 189 -7.43 9.34 -2.95
N GLU A 190 -7.24 9.06 -1.66
CA GLU A 190 -6.01 8.51 -1.12
C GLU A 190 -5.84 7.06 -1.57
N ALA A 191 -4.63 6.68 -1.98
CA ALA A 191 -4.31 5.29 -2.28
C ALA A 191 -2.84 4.97 -1.97
N GLY A 192 -2.56 3.75 -1.51
CA GLY A 192 -1.20 3.23 -1.40
C GLY A 192 -0.55 3.01 -2.78
N TYR A 193 0.78 2.97 -2.82
CA TYR A 193 1.54 2.80 -4.08
C TYR A 193 1.26 1.50 -4.85
N ILE A 194 0.62 0.50 -4.24
CA ILE A 194 0.28 -0.77 -4.90
C ILE A 194 -1.05 -0.69 -5.70
N HIS A 195 -1.89 0.31 -5.41
CA HIS A 195 -3.25 0.46 -5.96
C HIS A 195 -3.28 1.11 -7.34
N PHE A 196 -2.32 0.78 -8.21
CA PHE A 196 -2.30 1.27 -9.59
C PHE A 196 -3.46 0.76 -10.44
N PHE A 197 -4.03 -0.39 -10.08
CA PHE A 197 -5.17 -0.94 -10.80
C PHE A 197 -6.43 -0.10 -10.58
N LEU A 198 -6.59 0.50 -9.39
CA LEU A 198 -7.63 1.50 -9.11
C LEU A 198 -7.61 2.65 -10.11
N ALA A 199 -6.44 3.17 -10.49
CA ALA A 199 -6.35 4.25 -11.47
C ALA A 199 -6.95 3.88 -12.83
N ALA A 200 -6.69 2.65 -13.29
CA ALA A 200 -7.25 2.16 -14.55
C ALA A 200 -8.77 1.96 -14.46
N LEU A 201 -9.25 1.45 -13.31
CA LEU A 201 -10.68 1.29 -13.06
C LEU A 201 -11.40 2.64 -13.01
N LEU A 202 -10.82 3.64 -12.34
CA LEU A 202 -11.36 5.01 -12.28
C LEU A 202 -11.30 5.68 -13.64
N PHE A 203 -10.22 5.51 -14.40
CA PHE A 203 -10.14 6.05 -15.76
C PHE A 203 -11.28 5.52 -16.64
N ALA A 204 -11.64 4.24 -16.49
CA ALA A 204 -12.74 3.61 -17.22
C ALA A 204 -14.14 3.98 -16.71
N ARG A 205 -14.29 4.35 -15.42
CA ARG A 205 -15.59 4.55 -14.74
C ARG A 205 -15.95 6.00 -14.43
N LYS A 206 -14.97 6.90 -14.46
CA LYS A 206 -15.15 8.29 -14.01
C LYS A 206 -16.32 8.96 -14.73
N PRO A 207 -17.00 9.92 -14.08
CA PRO A 207 -18.08 10.68 -14.71
C PRO A 207 -17.65 11.28 -16.07
N PRO A 208 -18.55 11.38 -17.06
CA PRO A 208 -18.26 12.10 -18.30
C PRO A 208 -17.75 13.50 -18.01
N PHE A 209 -16.77 13.96 -18.80
CA PHE A 209 -16.14 15.28 -18.63
C PHE A 209 -15.48 15.50 -17.26
N SER A 210 -15.07 14.44 -16.57
CA SER A 210 -14.16 14.55 -15.41
C SER A 210 -12.69 14.45 -15.83
N ARG A 211 -11.82 15.18 -15.13
CA ARG A 211 -10.36 15.05 -15.26
C ARG A 211 -9.83 14.16 -14.15
N LEU A 212 -9.16 13.07 -14.51
CA LEU A 212 -8.40 12.24 -13.58
C LEU A 212 -6.93 12.65 -13.63
N GLU A 213 -6.36 13.00 -12.48
CA GLU A 213 -4.93 13.21 -12.31
C GLU A 213 -4.37 12.33 -11.20
N THR A 214 -3.06 12.12 -11.23
CA THR A 214 -2.34 11.36 -10.20
C THR A 214 -1.38 12.27 -9.48
N PHE A 215 -1.36 12.15 -8.16
CA PHE A 215 -0.39 12.79 -7.28
C PHE A 215 0.44 11.72 -6.59
N TYR A 216 1.70 12.02 -6.30
CA TYR A 216 2.63 11.11 -5.62
C TYR A 216 3.33 11.95 -4.56
N SER A 217 3.15 11.62 -3.29
CA SER A 217 3.54 12.50 -2.18
C SER A 217 5.03 12.86 -2.16
N LEU A 218 5.90 11.96 -2.64
CA LEU A 218 7.36 12.13 -2.63
C LEU A 218 7.99 12.09 -4.03
N GLN A 219 7.24 12.44 -5.08
CA GLN A 219 7.75 12.34 -6.45
C GLN A 219 9.05 13.11 -6.70
N ASP A 220 9.22 14.29 -6.10
CA ASP A 220 10.40 15.11 -6.38
C ASP A 220 11.63 14.47 -5.75
N PHE A 221 11.50 13.97 -4.51
CA PHE A 221 12.55 13.21 -3.84
C PHE A 221 13.00 12.00 -4.66
N PHE A 222 12.05 11.19 -5.16
CA PHE A 222 12.37 9.97 -5.91
C PHE A 222 12.79 10.23 -7.36
N ARG A 223 12.27 11.27 -8.03
CA ARG A 223 12.62 11.55 -9.43
C ARG A 223 14.09 11.92 -9.57
N GLU A 224 14.60 12.74 -8.67
CA GLU A 224 16.01 13.13 -8.64
C GLU A 224 16.96 11.94 -8.45
N ARG A 225 16.51 10.89 -7.73
CA ARG A 225 17.37 9.78 -7.27
C ARG A 225 17.20 8.48 -8.06
N LEU A 226 16.01 8.24 -8.60
CA LEU A 226 15.63 7.01 -9.30
C LEU A 226 15.12 7.24 -10.73
N GLY A 227 14.88 8.50 -11.13
CA GLY A 227 14.16 8.81 -12.36
C GLY A 227 12.69 8.34 -12.34
N ARG A 228 12.13 8.05 -11.16
CA ARG A 228 10.77 7.53 -10.97
C ARG A 228 10.00 8.37 -9.94
N ARG A 229 8.67 8.35 -10.00
CA ARG A 229 7.80 9.13 -9.09
C ARG A 229 7.66 8.53 -7.69
N GLN A 230 8.13 7.31 -7.48
CA GLN A 230 8.06 6.60 -6.21
C GLN A 230 9.12 5.49 -6.18
N VAL A 231 9.41 5.01 -4.97
CA VAL A 231 10.11 3.74 -4.77
C VAL A 231 9.09 2.60 -4.75
N LEU A 232 9.49 1.44 -5.26
CA LEU A 232 8.74 0.20 -5.15
C LEU A 232 9.74 -0.91 -4.81
N GLY A 233 9.44 -1.67 -3.76
CA GLY A 233 10.21 -2.87 -3.45
C GLY A 233 10.10 -3.90 -4.59
N PRO A 234 11.08 -4.79 -4.74
CA PRO A 234 10.98 -5.88 -5.72
C PRO A 234 9.74 -6.77 -5.51
N GLY A 235 9.26 -6.90 -4.26
CA GLY A 235 7.99 -7.54 -3.93
C GLY A 235 6.79 -6.79 -4.53
N ASP A 236 6.70 -5.47 -4.34
CA ASP A 236 5.63 -4.65 -4.91
C ASP A 236 5.63 -4.71 -6.43
N VAL A 237 6.82 -4.64 -7.05
CA VAL A 237 6.96 -4.77 -8.51
C VAL A 237 6.48 -6.15 -8.98
N LEU A 238 6.74 -7.21 -8.21
CA LEU A 238 6.25 -8.56 -8.51
C LEU A 238 4.73 -8.66 -8.37
N THR A 239 4.15 -8.09 -7.32
CA THR A 239 2.70 -8.03 -7.13
C THR A 239 2.05 -7.26 -8.29
N LEU A 240 2.56 -6.09 -8.66
CA LEU A 240 2.06 -5.32 -9.81
C LEU A 240 2.21 -6.07 -11.15
N LEU A 241 3.28 -6.84 -11.31
CA LEU A 241 3.45 -7.72 -12.47
C LEU A 241 2.30 -8.72 -12.55
N TYR A 242 1.97 -9.38 -11.44
CA TYR A 242 0.83 -10.32 -11.37
C TYR A 242 -0.53 -9.65 -11.39
N THR A 243 -0.63 -8.39 -10.97
CA THR A 243 -1.87 -7.59 -11.09
C THR A 243 -2.30 -7.50 -12.55
N TRP A 244 -1.35 -7.23 -13.45
CA TRP A 244 -1.61 -7.07 -14.88
C TRP A 244 -1.40 -8.34 -15.71
N MET A 245 -0.55 -9.26 -15.26
CA MET A 245 -0.26 -10.53 -15.94
C MET A 245 -0.30 -11.70 -14.93
N PRO A 246 -1.49 -12.17 -14.54
CA PRO A 246 -1.67 -13.18 -13.48
C PRO A 246 -0.88 -14.48 -13.75
N GLU A 247 -0.86 -14.90 -15.01
CA GLU A 247 -0.21 -16.13 -15.46
C GLU A 247 1.27 -15.97 -15.81
N TYR A 248 1.88 -14.81 -15.52
CA TYR A 248 3.28 -14.59 -15.84
C TYR A 248 4.18 -15.63 -15.13
N GLY A 249 5.00 -16.32 -15.91
CA GLY A 249 5.89 -17.39 -15.42
C GLY A 249 7.37 -17.17 -15.73
N GLY A 250 7.74 -16.01 -16.29
CA GLY A 250 9.09 -15.77 -16.82
C GLY A 250 10.17 -15.49 -15.75
N PRO A 251 11.44 -15.44 -16.18
CA PRO A 251 12.61 -15.34 -15.29
C PRO A 251 12.63 -14.03 -14.47
N ARG A 252 11.97 -12.97 -14.95
CA ARG A 252 11.83 -11.72 -14.20
C ARG A 252 11.08 -11.92 -12.87
N ALA A 253 10.10 -12.82 -12.83
CA ALA A 253 9.35 -13.09 -11.60
C ALA A 253 10.19 -13.85 -10.58
N ASP A 254 11.05 -14.75 -11.03
CA ASP A 254 12.01 -15.45 -10.14
C ASP A 254 13.01 -14.47 -9.54
N LEU A 255 13.57 -13.58 -10.38
CA LEU A 255 14.51 -12.56 -9.91
C LEU A 255 13.87 -11.57 -8.92
N LEU A 256 12.66 -11.08 -9.22
CA LEU A 256 11.96 -10.17 -8.30
C LEU A 256 11.62 -10.85 -6.97
N ALA A 257 11.19 -12.12 -7.02
CA ALA A 257 10.93 -12.89 -5.82
C ALA A 257 12.20 -13.12 -4.99
N ALA A 258 13.31 -13.50 -5.63
CA ALA A 258 14.60 -13.63 -4.95
C ALA A 258 15.05 -12.31 -4.30
N ARG A 259 14.98 -11.20 -5.03
CA ARG A 259 15.34 -9.86 -4.51
C ARG A 259 14.42 -9.39 -3.39
N SER A 260 13.15 -9.79 -3.39
CA SER A 260 12.23 -9.45 -2.29
C SER A 260 12.62 -10.10 -0.97
N LEU A 261 13.24 -11.28 -0.99
CA LEU A 261 13.76 -11.91 0.22
C LEU A 261 14.88 -11.08 0.84
N ILE A 262 15.77 -10.52 0.00
CA ILE A 262 16.85 -9.63 0.44
C ILE A 262 16.27 -8.31 0.94
N TYR A 263 15.44 -7.65 0.12
CA TYR A 263 14.82 -6.36 0.45
C TYR A 263 14.05 -6.43 1.78
N ASN A 264 13.19 -7.43 1.96
CA ASN A 264 12.38 -7.60 3.19
C ASN A 264 13.22 -7.86 4.45
N LYS A 265 14.48 -8.29 4.28
CA LYS A 265 15.40 -8.54 5.39
C LYS A 265 16.21 -7.31 5.78
N ILE A 266 16.46 -6.39 4.86
CA ILE A 266 17.32 -5.21 5.09
C ILE A 266 16.55 -3.91 5.25
N VAL A 267 15.31 -3.82 4.75
CA VAL A 267 14.48 -2.62 4.91
C VAL A 267 13.98 -2.51 6.36
N ARG A 268 14.07 -1.31 6.94
CA ARG A 268 13.51 -1.02 8.27
C ARG A 268 12.00 -1.03 8.21
N LYS A 269 11.36 -1.68 9.17
CA LYS A 269 9.90 -1.80 9.26
C LYS A 269 9.30 -0.87 10.31
N ASP A 270 10.08 -0.59 11.36
CA ASP A 270 9.65 0.24 12.47
C ASP A 270 9.43 1.69 12.05
N GLU A 271 8.52 2.35 12.74
CA GLU A 271 8.30 3.78 12.57
C GLU A 271 9.53 4.58 13.04
N ILE A 272 10.04 5.45 12.17
CA ILE A 272 11.11 6.39 12.47
C ILE A 272 10.48 7.74 12.79
N LEU A 273 10.57 8.15 14.05
CA LEU A 273 10.05 9.41 14.58
C LEU A 273 11.12 10.52 14.64
N GLU A 274 12.37 10.20 14.33
CA GLU A 274 13.50 11.13 14.45
C GLU A 274 13.36 12.32 13.48
N GLU A 275 13.35 13.54 14.01
CA GLU A 275 13.16 14.79 13.25
C GLU A 275 14.44 15.32 12.59
N THR A 276 15.57 14.62 12.71
CA THR A 276 16.89 15.10 12.25
C THR A 276 17.09 14.94 10.75
N ASP A 277 16.46 13.94 10.12
CA ASP A 277 16.41 13.76 8.67
C ASP A 277 14.99 14.04 8.17
N ARG A 278 14.88 14.71 7.02
CA ARG A 278 13.59 15.05 6.41
C ARG A 278 12.89 13.84 5.77
N PHE A 279 13.65 12.84 5.33
CA PHE A 279 13.12 11.67 4.60
C PHE A 279 13.75 10.34 5.05
N PRO A 280 13.76 10.02 6.37
CA PRO A 280 14.46 8.85 6.89
C PRO A 280 13.93 7.53 6.31
N HIS A 281 12.62 7.41 6.12
CA HIS A 281 12.02 6.19 5.56
C HIS A 281 12.33 6.05 4.09
N SER A 282 12.10 7.10 3.28
CA SER A 282 12.38 7.04 1.85
C SER A 282 13.84 6.79 1.53
N ARG A 283 14.78 7.29 2.34
CA ARG A 283 16.21 6.98 2.19
C ARG A 283 16.52 5.53 2.51
N ASN A 284 15.95 4.99 3.58
CA ASN A 284 16.12 3.59 3.93
C ASN A 284 15.56 2.66 2.84
N GLU A 285 14.34 2.93 2.36
CA GLU A 285 13.70 2.18 1.29
C GLU A 285 14.49 2.28 -0.03
N LEU A 286 14.96 3.48 -0.37
CA LEU A 286 15.81 3.70 -1.54
C LEU A 286 17.10 2.85 -1.48
N LYS A 287 17.79 2.87 -0.34
CA LYS A 287 19.03 2.09 -0.14
C LYS A 287 18.75 0.60 -0.27
N ALA A 288 17.71 0.10 0.39
CA ALA A 288 17.31 -1.30 0.34
C ALA A 288 16.96 -1.76 -1.09
N VAL A 289 16.22 -0.94 -1.84
CA VAL A 289 15.87 -1.23 -3.25
C VAL A 289 17.11 -1.25 -4.14
N GLN A 290 18.04 -0.32 -3.96
CA GLN A 290 19.27 -0.27 -4.76
C GLN A 290 20.17 -1.48 -4.49
N LEU A 291 20.35 -1.85 -3.22
CA LEU A 291 21.14 -3.01 -2.83
C LEU A 291 20.54 -4.31 -3.38
N ALA A 292 19.27 -4.60 -3.07
CA ALA A 292 18.60 -5.79 -3.58
C ALA A 292 18.51 -5.79 -5.12
N GLY A 293 18.32 -4.62 -5.74
CA GLY A 293 18.26 -4.46 -7.18
C GLY A 293 19.58 -4.73 -7.92
N SER A 294 20.72 -4.73 -7.21
CA SER A 294 22.05 -4.98 -7.78
C SER A 294 22.46 -6.45 -7.83
N LEU A 295 21.68 -7.33 -7.17
CA LEU A 295 21.94 -8.76 -7.07
C LEU A 295 21.21 -9.53 -8.17
N ASP A 296 21.86 -10.48 -8.82
CA ASP A 296 21.18 -11.48 -9.64
C ASP A 296 20.55 -12.61 -8.79
N TYR A 297 20.04 -13.65 -9.45
CA TYR A 297 19.34 -14.74 -8.76
C TYR A 297 20.27 -15.57 -7.85
N GLU A 298 21.45 -15.98 -8.35
CA GLU A 298 22.38 -16.79 -7.56
C GLU A 298 23.03 -15.95 -6.46
N GLU A 299 23.28 -14.67 -6.73
CA GLU A 299 23.76 -13.74 -5.72
C GLU A 299 22.73 -13.53 -4.60
N CYS A 300 21.45 -13.41 -4.92
CA CYS A 300 20.40 -13.37 -3.91
C CYS A 300 20.40 -14.63 -3.04
N LYS A 301 20.65 -15.80 -3.63
CA LYS A 301 20.70 -17.07 -2.90
C LYS A 301 21.87 -17.12 -1.92
N ASP A 302 23.04 -16.69 -2.34
CA ASP A 302 24.24 -16.70 -1.50
C ASP A 302 24.13 -15.64 -0.39
N VAL A 303 23.77 -14.41 -0.73
CA VAL A 303 23.54 -13.34 0.24
C VAL A 303 22.46 -13.73 1.25
N TYR A 304 21.34 -14.31 0.80
CA TYR A 304 20.25 -14.70 1.71
C TYR A 304 20.69 -15.74 2.74
N ARG A 305 21.58 -16.68 2.37
CA ARG A 305 22.12 -17.68 3.31
C ARG A 305 22.89 -17.02 4.45
N GLU A 306 23.63 -15.96 4.16
CA GLU A 306 24.43 -15.21 5.14
C GLU A 306 23.54 -14.36 6.05
N ILE A 307 22.55 -13.66 5.48
CA ILE A 307 21.81 -12.64 6.22
C ILE A 307 20.54 -13.15 6.91
N ARG A 308 19.99 -14.32 6.55
CA ARG A 308 18.65 -14.75 7.00
C ARG A 308 18.46 -14.76 8.52
N GLY A 309 19.54 -15.04 9.27
CA GLY A 309 19.54 -15.10 10.73
C GLY A 309 19.94 -13.81 11.44
N LEU A 310 20.37 -12.77 10.70
CA LEU A 310 20.85 -11.51 11.27
C LEU A 310 19.70 -10.56 11.60
N GLU A 311 19.93 -9.57 12.46
CA GLU A 311 18.97 -8.48 12.63
C GLU A 311 18.98 -7.54 11.42
N THR A 312 17.89 -6.78 11.21
CA THR A 312 17.70 -5.95 10.00
C THR A 312 18.90 -5.02 9.72
N ARG A 313 19.45 -4.39 10.76
CA ARG A 313 20.60 -3.49 10.64
C ARG A 313 21.87 -4.23 10.24
N GLU A 314 22.17 -5.35 10.90
CA GLU A 314 23.35 -6.16 10.61
C GLU A 314 23.26 -6.78 9.21
N ALA A 315 22.06 -7.21 8.81
CA ALA A 315 21.79 -7.69 7.46
C ALA A 315 22.05 -6.60 6.42
N MET A 316 21.59 -5.37 6.65
CA MET A 316 21.85 -4.23 5.76
C MET A 316 23.36 -3.99 5.59
N GLU A 317 24.11 -3.90 6.69
CA GLU A 317 25.56 -3.70 6.69
C GLU A 317 26.29 -4.84 5.95
N SER A 318 25.85 -6.09 6.16
CA SER A 318 26.40 -7.26 5.47
C SER A 318 26.18 -7.22 3.95
N VAL A 319 24.98 -6.85 3.49
CA VAL A 319 24.69 -6.74 2.05
C VAL A 319 25.49 -5.61 1.41
N GLU A 320 25.69 -4.48 2.11
CA GLU A 320 26.52 -3.38 1.61
C GLU A 320 27.95 -3.81 1.33
N VAL A 321 28.59 -4.47 2.31
CA VAL A 321 29.95 -5.00 2.17
C VAL A 321 30.03 -6.00 1.02
N TRP A 322 29.03 -6.87 0.87
CA TRP A 322 28.96 -7.84 -0.21
C TRP A 322 28.94 -7.15 -1.58
N VAL A 323 28.07 -6.14 -1.75
CA VAL A 323 27.92 -5.40 -3.01
C VAL A 323 29.16 -4.55 -3.32
N GLU A 324 29.82 -3.98 -2.31
CA GLU A 324 31.05 -3.22 -2.48
C GLU A 324 32.21 -4.09 -2.98
N ARG A 325 32.39 -5.29 -2.40
CA ARG A 325 33.42 -6.25 -2.83
C ARG A 325 33.24 -6.70 -4.26
N LYS A 326 31.99 -6.81 -4.74
CA LYS A 326 31.67 -7.17 -6.13
C LYS A 326 32.06 -6.07 -7.14
N ARG A 327 32.08 -4.81 -6.71
CA ARG A 327 32.37 -3.65 -7.58
C ARG A 327 33.87 -3.34 -7.71
N GLN A 328 34.70 -3.92 -6.85
CA GLN A 328 36.15 -3.90 -6.92
C GLN A 328 36.63 -5.03 -7.84
#